data_AF-A0A522DEQ1-F1
#
_entry.id   AF-A0A522DEQ1-F1
#
_cell.length_a   1.000
_cell.length_b   1.000
_cell.length_c   1.000
_cell.angle_alpha   90.00
_cell.angle_beta   90.00
_cell.angle_gamma   90.00
#
_symmetry.space_group_name_H-M   'P 1'
#
loop_
_entity.id
_entity.type
_entity.pdbx_description
1 polymer ?
#
loop_
_entity_poly.entity_id
_entity_poly.type
_entity_poly.pdbx_seq_one_letter_code
_entity_poly.pdbx_strand_id
1 'polypeptide(L)'
;MAIEDHLGTVLCDWFTYVATWRPPGQSSTGVCRECIDSPFAEATDARLWPHDVMHPLLAALLQATEDVATSHAEELVVDGLCSIHIQQLQRANDQRALAALTTMLGARLDDIRDVLKECVAPRINDFLSREVEIAVHEFGAAGFSQGQFS
;
A
#
# COMPACT_ATOMS: atom_id res chain seq x y z
N MET A 1 16.39 -13.28 9.88
CA MET A 1 16.57 -12.36 11.01
C MET A 1 16.54 -10.90 10.56
N ALA A 2 17.60 -10.29 10.02
CA ALA A 2 17.57 -8.84 9.68
C ALA A 2 16.45 -8.41 8.70
N ILE A 3 16.17 -9.23 7.67
CA ILE A 3 15.10 -8.91 6.69
C ILE A 3 13.71 -9.10 7.29
N GLU A 4 13.54 -10.12 8.14
CA GLU A 4 12.26 -10.39 8.84
C GLU A 4 11.95 -9.27 9.83
N ASP A 5 12.95 -8.78 10.56
CA ASP A 5 12.81 -7.67 11.51
C ASP A 5 12.43 -6.37 10.78
N HIS A 6 13.05 -6.12 9.62
CA HIS A 6 12.73 -4.96 8.79
C HIS A 6 11.30 -5.03 8.23
N LEU A 7 10.89 -6.18 7.66
CA LEU A 7 9.51 -6.38 7.22
C LEU A 7 8.52 -6.28 8.38
N GLY A 8 8.85 -6.85 9.55
CA GLY A 8 8.04 -6.77 10.75
C GLY A 8 7.82 -5.32 11.20
N THR A 9 8.87 -4.49 11.14
CA THR A 9 8.78 -3.06 11.46
C THR A 9 7.87 -2.33 10.47
N VAL A 10 8.07 -2.52 9.16
CA VAL A 10 7.23 -1.95 8.11
C VAL A 10 5.76 -2.29 8.32
N LEU A 11 5.46 -3.56 8.60
CA LEU A 11 4.09 -4.00 8.82
C LEU A 11 3.50 -3.44 10.13
N CYS A 12 4.25 -3.41 11.22
CA CYS A 12 3.81 -2.82 12.49
C CYS A 12 3.44 -1.33 12.35
N ASP A 13 4.28 -0.55 11.68
CA ASP A 13 4.02 0.87 11.43
C ASP A 13 2.79 1.06 10.56
N TRP A 14 2.67 0.25 9.51
CA TRP A 14 1.51 0.29 8.63
C TRP A 14 0.22 -0.13 9.33
N PHE A 15 0.22 -1.20 10.14
CA PHE A 15 -0.94 -1.61 10.93
C PHE A 15 -1.39 -0.51 11.89
N THR A 16 -0.43 0.18 12.52
CA THR A 16 -0.70 1.31 13.41
C THR A 16 -1.35 2.48 12.66
N TYR A 17 -0.83 2.80 11.48
CA TYR A 17 -1.43 3.80 10.60
C TYR A 17 -2.87 3.43 10.20
N VAL A 18 -3.08 2.20 9.72
CA VAL A 18 -4.41 1.71 9.30
C VAL A 18 -5.41 1.72 10.45
N ALA A 19 -4.98 1.35 11.66
CA ALA A 19 -5.81 1.38 12.86
C ALA A 19 -6.37 2.78 13.18
N THR A 20 -5.71 3.85 12.72
CA THR A 20 -6.16 5.24 12.96
C THR A 20 -6.69 5.96 11.71
N TRP A 21 -6.50 5.36 10.53
CA TRP A 21 -6.92 5.91 9.24
C TRP A 21 -8.39 6.38 9.19
N ARG A 22 -8.65 7.45 8.44
CA ARG A 22 -10.00 7.95 8.16
C ARG A 22 -10.08 8.32 6.68
N PRO A 23 -11.21 8.05 6.00
CA PRO A 23 -11.41 8.47 4.62
C PRO A 23 -11.16 9.97 4.49
N PRO A 24 -10.31 10.41 3.54
CA PRO A 24 -10.17 11.83 3.25
C PRO A 24 -11.51 12.29 2.69
N GLY A 25 -12.16 13.26 3.34
CA GLY A 25 -13.51 13.72 2.99
C GLY A 25 -13.68 14.22 1.55
N GLN A 26 -12.61 14.29 0.77
CA GLN A 26 -12.65 14.37 -0.70
C GLN A 26 -11.94 13.14 -1.26
N SER A 27 -12.66 12.39 -2.08
CA SER A 27 -12.20 11.13 -2.66
C SER A 27 -10.84 11.31 -3.36
N SER A 28 -9.78 10.74 -2.79
CA SER A 28 -8.48 10.62 -3.46
C SER A 28 -8.58 9.50 -4.51
N THR A 29 -9.22 9.79 -5.63
CA THR A 29 -9.60 8.80 -6.66
C THR A 29 -8.45 8.30 -7.54
N GLY A 30 -7.21 8.70 -7.28
CA GLY A 30 -6.07 8.32 -8.11
C GLY A 30 -5.19 7.27 -7.44
N VAL A 31 -5.05 6.10 -8.07
CA VAL A 31 -3.90 5.21 -7.81
C VAL A 31 -2.69 5.79 -8.54
N CYS A 32 -1.58 6.05 -7.83
CA CYS A 32 -0.37 6.54 -8.47
C CYS A 32 0.32 5.43 -9.29
N ARG A 33 1.18 5.83 -10.25
CA ARG A 33 1.91 4.89 -11.10
C ARG A 33 2.81 3.95 -10.29
N GLU A 34 3.42 4.43 -9.21
CA GLU A 34 4.27 3.61 -8.33
C GLU A 34 3.48 2.47 -7.68
N CYS A 35 2.24 2.73 -7.26
CA CYS A 35 1.35 1.70 -6.72
C CYS A 35 0.89 0.70 -7.79
N ILE A 36 0.78 1.14 -9.05
CA ILE A 36 0.38 0.28 -10.18
C ILE A 36 1.52 -0.64 -10.62
N ASP A 37 2.72 -0.07 -10.71
CA ASP A 37 3.92 -0.72 -11.24
C ASP A 37 4.70 -1.48 -10.14
N SER A 38 4.31 -1.34 -8.87
CA SER A 38 4.97 -2.02 -7.75
C SER A 38 4.92 -3.55 -7.90
N PRO A 39 6.04 -4.26 -7.67
CA PRO A 39 6.08 -5.72 -7.71
C PRO A 39 5.24 -6.38 -6.60
N PHE A 40 4.79 -5.60 -5.62
CA PHE A 40 3.93 -6.06 -4.52
C PHE A 40 2.45 -5.75 -4.73
N ALA A 41 2.09 -5.02 -5.80
CA ALA A 41 0.73 -4.52 -6.02
C ALA A 41 -0.30 -5.65 -6.18
N GLU A 42 0.06 -6.71 -6.90
CA GLU A 42 -0.80 -7.88 -7.09
C GLU A 42 -0.94 -8.70 -5.80
N ALA A 43 0.18 -8.96 -5.11
CA ALA A 43 0.19 -9.75 -3.88
C ALA A 43 -0.66 -9.12 -2.76
N THR A 44 -0.70 -7.79 -2.68
CA THR A 44 -1.41 -7.03 -1.65
C THR A 44 -2.81 -6.59 -2.06
N ASP A 45 -3.28 -6.97 -3.25
CA ASP A 45 -4.55 -6.51 -3.82
C ASP A 45 -4.68 -4.97 -3.80
N ALA A 46 -3.59 -4.24 -4.05
CA ALA A 46 -3.50 -2.79 -3.78
C ALA A 46 -4.53 -1.94 -4.53
N ARG A 47 -5.09 -2.44 -5.63
CA ARG A 47 -6.11 -1.76 -6.43
C ARG A 47 -7.52 -1.83 -5.82
N LEU A 48 -7.75 -2.71 -4.84
CA LEU A 48 -9.04 -2.90 -4.19
C LEU A 48 -9.24 -1.99 -2.97
N TRP A 49 -8.17 -1.35 -2.52
CA TRP A 49 -8.14 -0.58 -1.28
C TRP A 49 -7.77 0.88 -1.53
N PRO A 50 -8.12 1.79 -0.61
CA PRO A 50 -7.80 3.21 -0.77
C PRO A 50 -6.32 3.45 -1.03
N HIS A 51 -6.00 4.31 -1.99
CA HIS A 51 -4.62 4.59 -2.38
C HIS A 51 -3.79 5.11 -1.22
N ASP A 52 -4.34 5.97 -0.38
CA ASP A 52 -3.70 6.51 0.82
C ASP A 52 -3.42 5.45 1.89
N VAL A 53 -4.17 4.35 1.89
CA VAL A 53 -3.89 3.17 2.73
C VAL A 53 -2.77 2.32 2.13
N MET A 54 -2.81 2.05 0.83
CA MET A 54 -1.89 1.11 0.19
C MET A 54 -0.54 1.73 -0.18
N HIS A 55 -0.51 3.01 -0.51
CA HIS A 55 0.71 3.69 -0.94
C HIS A 55 1.83 3.66 0.12
N PRO A 56 1.57 3.97 1.40
CA PRO A 56 2.59 3.85 2.44
C PRO A 56 3.15 2.44 2.59
N LEU A 57 2.31 1.40 2.46
CA LEU A 57 2.76 0.01 2.51
C LEU A 57 3.69 -0.32 1.34
N LEU A 58 3.25 -0.01 0.11
CA LEU A 58 4.02 -0.32 -1.09
C LEU A 58 5.33 0.46 -1.14
N ALA A 59 5.34 1.72 -0.73
CA ALA A 59 6.55 2.53 -0.63
C ALA A 59 7.53 1.95 0.40
N ALA A 60 7.03 1.54 1.57
CA ALA A 60 7.88 0.94 2.59
C ALA A 60 8.44 -0.42 2.18
N LEU A 61 7.66 -1.25 1.47
CA LEU A 61 8.15 -2.53 0.93
C LEU A 61 9.20 -2.35 -0.18
N LEU A 62 9.08 -1.30 -0.99
CA LEU A 62 10.10 -0.94 -1.98
C LEU A 62 11.38 -0.49 -1.28
N GLN A 63 11.28 0.40 -0.29
CA GLN A 63 12.45 0.82 0.50
C GLN A 63 13.11 -0.37 1.20
N ALA A 64 12.31 -1.27 1.78
CA ALA A 64 12.82 -2.51 2.37
C ALA A 64 13.61 -3.36 1.37
N THR A 65 13.18 -3.40 0.11
CA THR A 65 13.88 -4.15 -0.93
C THR A 65 15.24 -3.52 -1.23
N GLU A 66 15.30 -2.19 -1.30
CA GLU A 66 16.54 -1.44 -1.53
C GLU A 66 17.52 -1.59 -0.35
N ASP A 67 17.03 -1.51 0.88
CA ASP A 67 17.85 -1.65 2.09
C ASP A 67 18.48 -3.05 2.18
N VAL A 68 17.69 -4.08 1.87
CA VAL A 68 18.16 -5.47 1.84
C VAL A 68 19.18 -5.70 0.72
N ALA A 69 18.90 -5.18 -0.48
CA ALA A 69 19.81 -5.30 -1.60
C ALA A 69 21.15 -4.58 -1.33
N THR A 70 21.10 -3.41 -0.69
CA THR A 70 22.27 -2.63 -0.28
C THR A 70 23.09 -3.37 0.77
N SER A 71 22.44 -3.92 1.80
CA SER A 71 23.13 -4.73 2.83
C SER A 71 23.86 -5.93 2.23
N HIS A 72 23.27 -6.62 1.24
CA HIS A 72 23.95 -7.69 0.51
C HIS A 72 25.11 -7.20 -0.37
N ALA A 73 25.02 -5.99 -0.92
CA ALA A 73 26.09 -5.42 -1.73
C ALA A 73 27.30 -4.99 -0.88
N GLU A 74 27.08 -4.48 0.33
CA GLU A 74 28.14 -4.13 1.29
C GLU A 74 28.93 -5.37 1.78
N GLU A 75 28.28 -6.52 1.86
CA GLU A 75 28.95 -7.79 2.18
C GLU A 75 29.85 -8.28 1.03
N LEU A 76 29.57 -7.86 -0.20
CA LEU A 76 30.22 -8.29 -1.45
C LEU A 76 31.27 -7.30 -1.97
N VAL A 77 31.98 -6.56 -1.10
CA VAL A 77 33.10 -5.71 -1.55
C VAL A 77 34.19 -6.59 -2.19
N VAL A 78 34.14 -6.72 -3.52
CA VAL A 78 35.12 -7.44 -4.33
C VAL A 78 35.96 -6.41 -5.07
N ASP A 79 37.19 -6.21 -4.59
CA ASP A 79 38.18 -5.41 -5.30
C ASP A 79 38.47 -6.00 -6.70
N GLY A 80 38.45 -5.14 -7.73
CA GLY A 80 38.93 -5.47 -9.07
C GLY A 80 37.88 -5.94 -10.09
N LEU A 81 36.57 -5.86 -9.80
CA LEU A 81 35.53 -6.14 -10.79
C LEU A 81 35.32 -4.97 -11.78
N CYS A 82 35.04 -5.29 -13.05
CA CYS A 82 34.66 -4.28 -14.04
C CYS A 82 33.19 -3.85 -13.87
N SER A 83 32.84 -2.67 -14.39
CA SER A 83 31.50 -2.06 -14.27
C SER A 83 30.34 -2.99 -14.66
N ILE A 84 30.53 -3.83 -15.68
CA ILE A 84 29.49 -4.78 -16.13
C ILE A 84 29.21 -5.85 -15.05
N HIS A 85 30.25 -6.38 -14.41
CA HIS A 85 30.09 -7.39 -13.36
C HIS A 85 29.44 -6.79 -12.10
N ILE A 86 29.79 -5.54 -11.75
CA ILE A 86 29.15 -4.81 -10.65
C ILE A 86 27.64 -4.66 -10.90
N GLN A 87 27.25 -4.23 -12.11
CA GLN A 87 25.83 -4.10 -12.48
C GLN A 87 25.08 -5.44 -12.47
N GLN A 88 25.72 -6.53 -12.89
CA GLN A 88 25.12 -7.87 -12.85
C GLN A 88 24.91 -8.36 -11.42
N LEU A 89 25.89 -8.14 -10.54
CA LEU A 89 25.78 -8.48 -9.12
C LEU A 89 24.68 -7.67 -8.43
N GLN A 90 24.59 -6.37 -8.71
CA GLN A 90 23.51 -5.51 -8.19
C GLN A 90 22.14 -6.05 -8.59
N ARG A 91 21.90 -6.31 -9.89
CA ARG A 91 20.63 -6.88 -10.35
C ARG A 91 20.30 -8.23 -9.71
N ALA A 92 21.31 -9.08 -9.52
CA ALA A 92 21.11 -10.38 -8.86
C ALA A 92 20.75 -10.22 -7.38
N ASN A 93 21.34 -9.24 -6.69
CA ASN A 93 21.00 -8.91 -5.31
C ASN A 93 19.59 -8.32 -5.19
N ASP A 94 19.21 -7.39 -6.07
CA ASP A 94 17.86 -6.82 -6.13
C ASP A 94 16.81 -7.92 -6.31
N GLN A 95 17.05 -8.86 -7.23
CA GLN A 95 16.16 -9.99 -7.47
C GLN A 95 16.04 -10.93 -6.27
N ARG A 96 17.14 -11.18 -5.55
CA ARG A 96 17.12 -12.01 -4.33
C ARG A 96 16.39 -11.31 -3.19
N ALA A 97 16.67 -10.02 -2.99
CA ALA A 97 16.01 -9.19 -1.98
C ALA A 97 14.49 -9.18 -2.21
N LEU A 98 14.08 -8.94 -3.45
CA LEU A 98 12.68 -8.96 -3.86
C LEU A 98 12.03 -10.32 -3.61
N ALA A 99 12.65 -11.42 -4.07
CA ALA A 99 12.11 -12.77 -3.89
C ALA A 99 11.97 -13.16 -2.40
N ALA A 100 12.96 -12.79 -1.57
CA ALA A 100 12.90 -13.01 -0.13
C ALA A 100 11.72 -12.24 0.49
N LEU A 101 11.63 -10.93 0.23
CA LEU A 101 10.54 -10.10 0.76
C LEU A 101 9.16 -10.56 0.27
N THR A 102 9.01 -10.91 -1.01
CA THR A 102 7.74 -11.46 -1.52
C THR A 102 7.34 -12.75 -0.81
N THR A 103 8.31 -13.63 -0.52
CA THR A 103 8.04 -14.89 0.20
C THR A 103 7.59 -14.61 1.64
N MET A 104 8.27 -13.72 2.34
CA MET A 104 7.92 -13.36 3.72
C MET A 104 6.62 -12.58 3.81
N LEU A 105 6.38 -11.65 2.87
CA LEU A 105 5.11 -10.94 2.73
C LEU A 105 3.97 -11.93 2.47
N GLY A 106 4.22 -12.96 1.65
CA GLY A 106 3.29 -14.06 1.39
C GLY A 106 2.73 -14.70 2.66
N ALA A 107 3.58 -14.88 3.68
CA ALA A 107 3.18 -15.43 4.98
C ALA A 107 2.35 -14.45 5.86
N ARG A 108 2.22 -13.18 5.44
CA ARG A 108 1.51 -12.10 6.15
C ARG A 108 0.34 -11.52 5.36
N LEU A 109 0.05 -12.06 4.17
CA LEU A 109 -1.03 -11.53 3.33
C LEU A 109 -2.40 -11.64 3.98
N ASP A 110 -2.66 -12.70 4.73
CA ASP A 110 -3.92 -12.87 5.44
C ASP A 110 -4.05 -11.83 6.57
N ASP A 111 -2.98 -11.58 7.34
CA ASP A 111 -2.96 -10.53 8.37
C ASP A 111 -3.25 -9.14 7.76
N ILE A 112 -2.64 -8.82 6.61
CA ILE A 112 -2.88 -7.57 5.87
C ILE A 112 -4.34 -7.48 5.44
N ARG A 113 -4.88 -8.54 4.85
CA ARG A 113 -6.26 -8.58 4.37
C ARG A 113 -7.26 -8.44 5.50
N ASP A 114 -7.00 -9.07 6.65
CA ASP A 114 -7.87 -9.01 7.81
C ASP A 114 -7.87 -7.60 8.41
N VAL A 115 -6.70 -6.96 8.55
CA VAL A 115 -6.63 -5.56 8.99
C VAL A 115 -7.40 -4.63 8.04
N LEU A 116 -7.30 -4.82 6.72
CA LEU A 116 -8.05 -4.01 5.76
C LEU A 116 -9.56 -4.23 5.89
N LYS A 117 -10.01 -5.48 6.03
CA LYS A 117 -11.42 -5.81 6.22
C LYS A 117 -11.99 -5.30 7.55
N GLU A 118 -11.21 -5.35 8.62
CA GLU A 118 -11.69 -5.01 9.97
C GLU A 118 -11.54 -3.52 10.28
N CYS A 119 -10.49 -2.86 9.76
CA CYS A 119 -10.21 -1.46 10.09
C CYS A 119 -10.63 -0.49 8.99
N VAL A 120 -10.47 -0.85 7.71
CA VAL A 120 -10.67 0.07 6.59
C VAL A 120 -12.07 -0.04 6.01
N ALA A 121 -12.53 -1.26 5.70
CA ALA A 121 -13.83 -1.48 5.05
C ALA A 121 -15.01 -0.87 5.84
N PRO A 122 -15.11 -0.99 7.18
CA PRO A 122 -16.21 -0.38 7.91
C PRO A 122 -16.21 1.14 7.82
N ARG A 123 -15.02 1.77 7.83
CA ARG A 123 -14.88 3.24 7.75
C ARG A 123 -15.26 3.77 6.37
N ILE A 124 -14.94 3.03 5.31
CA ILE A 124 -15.39 3.33 3.96
C ILE A 124 -16.91 3.23 3.89
N ASN A 125 -17.50 2.14 4.41
CA ASN A 125 -18.95 1.95 4.41
C ASN A 125 -19.69 3.07 5.17
N ASP A 126 -19.19 3.44 6.35
CA ASP A 126 -19.74 4.54 7.15
C ASP A 126 -19.62 5.89 6.44
N PHE A 127 -18.52 6.12 5.72
CA PHE A 127 -18.34 7.33 4.93
C PHE A 127 -19.30 7.36 3.74
N LEU A 128 -19.34 6.31 2.92
CA LEU A 128 -20.23 6.23 1.76
C LEU A 128 -21.70 6.32 2.16
N SER A 129 -22.10 5.71 3.27
CA SER A 129 -23.48 5.81 3.77
C SER A 129 -23.85 7.25 4.10
N ARG A 130 -22.96 7.99 4.78
CA ARG A 130 -23.17 9.41 5.09
C ARG A 130 -23.21 10.29 3.85
N GLU A 131 -22.31 10.07 2.89
CA GLU A 131 -22.31 10.83 1.64
C GLU A 131 -23.58 10.58 0.82
N VAL A 132 -24.08 9.33 0.79
CA VAL A 132 -25.36 9.00 0.15
C VAL A 132 -26.53 9.69 0.86
N GLU A 133 -26.57 9.69 2.19
CA GLU A 133 -27.60 10.40 2.96
C GLU A 133 -27.59 11.90 2.66
N ILE A 134 -26.42 12.54 2.66
CA ILE A 134 -26.26 13.95 2.31
C ILE A 134 -26.79 14.22 0.89
N ALA A 135 -26.36 13.43 -0.09
CA ALA A 135 -26.82 13.56 -1.47
C ALA A 135 -28.34 13.40 -1.57
N VAL A 136 -28.93 12.38 -0.93
CA VAL A 136 -30.38 12.16 -0.93
C VAL A 136 -31.12 13.35 -0.30
N HIS A 137 -30.60 13.93 0.79
CA HIS A 137 -31.19 15.11 1.41
C HIS A 137 -31.11 16.35 0.51
N GLU A 138 -29.97 16.59 -0.15
CA GLU A 138 -29.79 17.71 -1.06
C GLU A 138 -30.68 17.60 -2.31
N PHE A 139 -30.73 16.42 -2.94
CA PHE A 139 -31.57 16.18 -4.12
C PHE A 139 -33.06 16.04 -3.78
N GLY A 140 -33.39 15.48 -2.62
CA GLY A 140 -34.77 15.35 -2.13
C GLY A 140 -35.40 16.70 -1.73
N ALA A 141 -34.62 17.60 -1.13
CA ALA A 141 -35.04 18.97 -0.84
C ALA A 141 -35.24 19.80 -2.13
N ALA A 142 -34.41 19.59 -3.15
CA ALA A 142 -34.58 20.24 -4.45
C ALA A 142 -35.89 19.80 -5.16
N GLY A 143 -36.28 18.52 -5.04
CA GLY A 143 -37.49 17.95 -5.65
C GLY A 143 -38.83 18.45 -5.07
N PHE A 144 -38.86 18.89 -3.81
CA PHE A 144 -40.08 19.45 -3.19
C PHE A 144 -40.32 20.94 -3.51
N SER A 145 -39.33 21.64 -4.06
CA SER A 145 -39.46 23.07 -4.41
C SER A 145 -40.09 23.36 -5.78
N GLN A 146 -40.35 22.34 -6.61
CA GLN A 146 -41.03 22.49 -7.91
C GLN A 146 -42.54 22.21 -7.88
N GLY A 147 -43.12 21.93 -6.71
CA GLY A 147 -44.56 21.61 -6.57
C GLY A 147 -45.47 22.78 -6.18
N GLN A 148 -45.00 24.03 -6.19
CA GLN A 148 -45.81 25.22 -5.87
C GLN A 148 -45.80 26.22 -7.03
N PHE A 149 -46.38 25.88 -8.18
CA PHE A 149 -46.97 26.89 -9.05
C PHE A 149 -48.21 26.33 -9.77
N SER A 150 -49.34 26.94 -9.39
CA SER A 150 -50.66 27.00 -10.06
C SER A 150 -51.60 25.80 -9.92
#